data_AF-A0A4R4M8D5-F1
#
_entry.id   AF-A0A4R4M8D5-F1
#
_cell.length_a   1.000
_cell.length_b   1.000
_cell.length_c   1.000
_cell.angle_alpha   90.00
_cell.angle_beta   90.00
_cell.angle_gamma   90.00
#
_symmetry.space_group_name_H-M   'P 1'
#
loop_
_entity.id
_entity.type
_entity.pdbx_description
1 polymer ?
#
loop_
_entity_poly.entity_id
_entity_poly.type
_entity_poly.pdbx_seq_one_letter_code
_entity_poly.pdbx_strand_id
1 'polypeptide(L)'
;MPSPTPAALRSTPMRPFLACLTATSLAAFAVPAVASAASADIAQSKVVSDNPVNNTPHVLDGTVRTIAVTGSLVVVGGNFAEVREAGSGKPVLKRNNLFAYDMSTGKISTTFVPKVDGTVHALQAGTGGWVYMAGTFKNVNGRKTGTVASIRATTNQVHTGFKPNVNYRVTTMVRRGLRLYIGGSFTQAGGKARTALARVDALTGAADNGFNFTITKPRSGTLKVYRLAVDPADSRMVINGTFTQVNGQSRHQIAMINTGSGAAKLSTWSTQRYATPCNLSAFDTYMRGMDFSPDGKYFVVVTTGGPYGTSQLCDTAARWESGATGAGQDPTWVNWTGGDTLLSTTVTGAAVYVGGHQRWLDNPYGRDHAGPGAVSRPGIGAINPQTGKALAWNPTRTLGHGVEALVAHPKGLLVGSDTDQLGREYHGRIGMFPLG
;
A
#
# COMPACT_ATOMS: atom_id res chain seq x y z
N MET A 1 -5.77 -37.70 -94.80
CA MET A 1 -4.85 -38.60 -94.05
C MET A 1 -3.42 -38.11 -94.25
N PRO A 2 -2.52 -38.21 -93.27
CA PRO A 2 -2.72 -38.22 -91.82
C PRO A 2 -1.82 -37.19 -91.08
N SER A 3 -2.21 -36.91 -89.84
CA SER A 3 -1.46 -36.13 -88.85
C SER A 3 -0.11 -36.77 -88.48
N PRO A 4 0.93 -35.96 -88.20
CA PRO A 4 2.07 -36.39 -87.40
C PRO A 4 2.00 -35.81 -85.98
N THR A 5 2.11 -36.69 -84.99
CA THR A 5 2.36 -36.39 -83.57
C THR A 5 3.77 -35.81 -83.40
N PRO A 6 3.95 -34.65 -82.74
CA PRO A 6 5.28 -34.11 -82.46
C PRO A 6 5.85 -34.56 -81.10
N ALA A 7 7.18 -34.63 -81.10
CA ALA A 7 8.07 -35.09 -80.06
C ALA A 7 8.15 -34.17 -78.83
N ALA A 8 8.53 -34.79 -77.70
CA ALA A 8 8.75 -34.16 -76.40
C ALA A 8 9.90 -33.15 -76.41
N LEU A 9 9.62 -31.91 -75.96
CA LEU A 9 10.59 -30.87 -75.68
C LEU A 9 10.95 -30.87 -74.18
N ARG A 10 12.25 -30.90 -73.91
CA ARG A 10 12.87 -30.80 -72.58
C ARG A 10 12.66 -29.39 -72.02
N SER A 11 12.15 -29.28 -70.79
CA SER A 11 12.01 -28.03 -70.05
C SER A 11 13.31 -27.67 -69.31
N THR A 12 13.79 -26.44 -69.52
CA THR A 12 14.85 -25.78 -68.75
C THR A 12 14.33 -25.24 -67.41
N PRO A 13 15.10 -25.28 -66.31
CA PRO A 13 14.64 -24.79 -65.00
C PRO A 13 14.64 -23.25 -64.90
N MET A 14 13.50 -22.67 -64.51
CA MET A 14 13.35 -21.26 -64.13
C MET A 14 14.06 -20.98 -62.80
N ARG A 15 14.90 -19.94 -62.77
CA ARG A 15 15.44 -19.33 -61.55
C ARG A 15 14.35 -18.50 -60.86
N PRO A 16 14.13 -18.62 -59.54
CA PRO A 16 13.22 -17.73 -58.83
C PRO A 16 13.88 -16.35 -58.62
N PHE A 17 13.23 -15.30 -59.11
CA PHE A 17 13.52 -13.91 -58.72
C PHE A 17 13.07 -13.69 -57.27
N LEU A 18 14.03 -13.44 -56.38
CA LEU A 18 13.76 -12.96 -55.03
C LEU A 18 13.40 -11.47 -55.09
N ALA A 19 12.11 -11.14 -54.93
CA ALA A 19 11.67 -9.77 -54.69
C ALA A 19 12.05 -9.37 -53.26
N CYS A 20 13.07 -8.53 -53.12
CA CYS A 20 13.52 -7.98 -51.85
C CYS A 20 12.54 -6.90 -51.38
N LEU A 21 11.50 -7.28 -50.63
CA LEU A 21 10.69 -6.32 -49.87
C LEU A 21 11.55 -5.76 -48.74
N THR A 22 11.99 -4.50 -48.88
CA THR A 22 12.59 -3.75 -47.78
C THR A 22 11.51 -3.42 -46.75
N ALA A 23 11.35 -4.29 -45.76
CA ALA A 23 10.60 -3.98 -44.56
C ALA A 23 11.41 -2.97 -43.75
N THR A 24 11.04 -1.69 -43.80
CA THR A 24 11.47 -0.70 -42.82
C THR A 24 10.93 -1.11 -41.45
N SER A 25 11.73 -1.84 -40.70
CA SER A 25 11.48 -2.10 -39.28
C SER A 25 11.52 -0.78 -38.54
N LEU A 26 10.35 -0.23 -38.19
CA LEU A 26 10.27 0.74 -37.11
C LEU A 26 10.74 0.01 -35.85
N ALA A 27 11.99 0.23 -35.46
CA ALA A 27 12.46 -0.08 -34.12
C ALA A 27 11.66 0.81 -33.16
N ALA A 28 10.56 0.27 -32.65
CA ALA A 28 9.86 0.87 -31.53
C ALA A 28 10.84 0.84 -30.35
N PHE A 29 11.48 1.98 -30.08
CA PHE A 29 12.17 2.20 -28.82
C PHE A 29 11.11 2.07 -27.72
N ALA A 30 10.99 0.88 -27.15
CA ALA A 30 10.26 0.67 -25.92
C ALA A 30 11.01 1.45 -24.85
N VAL A 31 10.60 2.70 -24.62
CA VAL A 31 10.98 3.42 -23.42
C VAL A 31 10.51 2.54 -22.26
N PRO A 32 11.40 2.04 -21.39
CA PRO A 32 10.96 1.25 -20.26
C PRO A 32 10.01 2.14 -19.47
N ALA A 33 8.74 1.74 -19.38
CA ALA A 33 7.78 2.42 -18.55
C ALA A 33 8.33 2.36 -17.12
N VAL A 34 8.86 3.49 -16.63
CA VAL A 34 9.37 3.59 -15.28
C VAL A 34 8.23 3.20 -14.36
N ALA A 35 8.35 2.01 -13.77
CA ALA A 35 7.36 1.53 -12.84
C ALA A 35 7.34 2.50 -11.66
N SER A 36 6.18 3.05 -11.34
CA SER A 36 5.97 3.79 -10.10
C SER A 36 6.39 2.89 -8.95
N ALA A 37 7.45 3.28 -8.25
CA ALA A 37 7.99 2.60 -7.09
C ALA A 37 6.89 2.43 -6.03
N ALA A 38 6.84 1.28 -5.37
CA ALA A 38 6.01 1.13 -4.19
C ALA A 38 6.67 1.84 -3.00
N SER A 39 5.92 2.14 -1.94
CA SER A 39 6.45 2.87 -0.76
C SER A 39 7.70 2.21 -0.17
N ALA A 40 7.76 0.88 -0.15
CA ALA A 40 8.91 0.11 0.35
C ALA A 40 10.20 0.32 -0.46
N ASP A 41 10.16 0.92 -1.65
CA ASP A 41 11.34 1.12 -2.50
C ASP A 41 11.99 2.51 -2.27
N ILE A 42 11.38 3.36 -1.43
CA ILE A 42 11.78 4.76 -1.27
C ILE A 42 12.79 4.91 -0.12
N ALA A 43 14.07 4.98 -0.47
CA ALA A 43 15.11 5.42 0.45
C ALA A 43 15.14 6.95 0.56
N GLN A 44 15.27 7.46 1.78
CA GLN A 44 15.53 8.86 2.07
C GLN A 44 16.90 9.00 2.74
N SER A 45 17.63 10.06 2.39
CA SER A 45 18.97 10.31 2.93
C SER A 45 18.97 10.87 4.35
N LYS A 46 17.85 11.44 4.80
CA LYS A 46 17.69 12.08 6.11
C LYS A 46 16.23 12.04 6.54
N VAL A 47 15.97 12.46 7.78
CA VAL A 47 14.61 12.64 8.28
C VAL A 47 14.02 13.90 7.64
N VAL A 48 12.76 13.84 7.21
CA VAL A 48 12.00 15.01 6.69
C VAL A 48 11.93 16.16 7.70
N SER A 49 11.69 17.38 7.19
CA SER A 49 11.38 18.57 7.97
C SER A 49 10.19 18.34 8.91
N ASP A 50 10.16 18.99 10.06
CA ASP A 50 8.99 19.02 10.95
C ASP A 50 7.99 20.13 10.59
N ASN A 51 8.36 21.01 9.66
CA ASN A 51 7.47 21.98 9.03
C ASN A 51 6.92 21.44 7.70
N PRO A 52 5.60 21.20 7.55
CA PRO A 52 4.99 20.77 6.30
C PRO A 52 4.99 21.88 5.23
N VAL A 53 4.76 21.51 3.96
CA VAL A 53 4.62 22.48 2.88
C VAL A 53 3.26 23.18 2.90
N ASN A 54 3.27 24.50 2.75
CA ASN A 54 2.09 25.37 2.88
C ASN A 54 1.06 25.22 1.74
N ASN A 55 1.42 24.56 0.64
CA ASN A 55 0.56 24.45 -0.53
C ASN A 55 -0.24 23.14 -0.59
N THR A 56 -0.11 22.25 0.40
CA THR A 56 -0.94 21.02 0.41
C THR A 56 -2.42 21.38 0.55
N PRO A 57 -3.33 20.91 -0.33
CA PRO A 57 -4.75 21.16 -0.19
C PRO A 57 -5.32 20.55 1.11
N HIS A 58 -6.53 20.93 1.48
CA HIS A 58 -7.21 20.45 2.67
C HIS A 58 -8.37 19.52 2.31
N VAL A 59 -8.56 18.48 3.11
CA VAL A 59 -9.81 17.71 3.19
C VAL A 59 -10.58 18.20 4.41
N LEU A 60 -11.79 18.71 4.19
CA LEU A 60 -12.52 19.53 5.16
C LEU A 60 -13.41 18.70 6.10
N ASP A 61 -13.65 17.43 5.77
CA ASP A 61 -14.50 16.53 6.51
C ASP A 61 -13.96 15.08 6.49
N GLY A 62 -14.54 14.23 7.35
CA GLY A 62 -14.26 12.81 7.34
C GLY A 62 -12.79 12.43 7.59
N THR A 63 -12.24 11.50 6.81
CA THR A 63 -10.90 10.91 7.02
C THR A 63 -10.19 10.59 5.71
N VAL A 64 -8.91 10.98 5.63
CA VAL A 64 -7.98 10.48 4.60
C VAL A 64 -7.39 9.16 5.06
N ARG A 65 -7.66 8.09 4.32
CA ARG A 65 -7.28 6.72 4.70
C ARG A 65 -6.11 6.16 3.89
N THR A 66 -5.89 6.69 2.70
CA THR A 66 -4.89 6.17 1.77
C THR A 66 -4.46 7.24 0.77
N ILE A 67 -3.20 7.18 0.36
CA ILE A 67 -2.60 8.10 -0.60
C ILE A 67 -1.78 7.26 -1.59
N ALA A 68 -1.79 7.65 -2.86
CA ALA A 68 -0.87 7.11 -3.87
C ALA A 68 -0.31 8.26 -4.71
N VAL A 69 0.93 8.15 -5.16
CA VAL A 69 1.57 9.13 -6.04
C VAL A 69 1.76 8.52 -7.42
N THR A 70 1.34 9.23 -8.46
CA THR A 70 1.50 8.81 -9.87
C THR A 70 1.91 10.00 -10.73
N GLY A 71 3.12 9.96 -11.28
CA GLY A 71 3.72 11.13 -11.92
C GLY A 71 3.82 12.30 -10.94
N SER A 72 3.27 13.47 -11.30
CA SER A 72 3.20 14.64 -10.41
C SER A 72 1.96 14.67 -9.50
N LEU A 73 1.01 13.76 -9.71
CA LEU A 73 -0.26 13.77 -8.99
C LEU A 73 -0.18 12.96 -7.71
N VAL A 74 -0.64 13.56 -6.62
CA VAL A 74 -1.02 12.86 -5.40
C VAL A 74 -2.51 12.55 -5.48
N VAL A 75 -2.85 11.27 -5.43
CA VAL A 75 -4.23 10.78 -5.38
C VAL A 75 -4.56 10.40 -3.95
N VAL A 76 -5.67 10.93 -3.45
CA VAL A 76 -6.05 10.88 -2.03
C VAL A 76 -7.41 10.19 -1.92
N GLY A 77 -7.46 9.13 -1.12
CA GLY A 77 -8.65 8.30 -0.92
C GLY A 77 -9.07 8.22 0.54
N GLY A 78 -10.37 8.14 0.79
CA GLY A 78 -10.90 8.07 2.14
C GLY A 78 -12.43 8.04 2.18
N ASN A 79 -12.97 8.57 3.28
CA ASN A 79 -14.39 8.88 3.44
C ASN A 79 -14.49 10.37 3.77
N PHE A 80 -14.81 11.19 2.77
CA PHE A 80 -14.92 12.65 2.86
C PHE A 80 -15.76 13.13 1.67
N ALA A 81 -16.27 14.36 1.74
CA ALA A 81 -17.10 14.96 0.71
C ALA A 81 -16.53 16.28 0.16
N GLU A 82 -15.68 16.97 0.94
CA GLU A 82 -15.28 18.33 0.63
C GLU A 82 -13.76 18.54 0.74
N VAL A 83 -13.23 19.25 -0.26
CA VAL A 83 -11.80 19.59 -0.33
C VAL A 83 -11.62 21.04 -0.75
N ARG A 84 -10.46 21.61 -0.44
CA ARG A 84 -10.12 23.00 -0.80
C ARG A 84 -8.63 23.13 -1.05
N GLU A 85 -8.23 23.93 -2.03
CA GLU A 85 -6.81 24.30 -2.17
C GLU A 85 -6.32 25.07 -0.93
N ALA A 86 -5.01 25.05 -0.68
CA ALA A 86 -4.42 25.86 0.39
C ALA A 86 -4.59 27.37 0.12
N GLY A 87 -4.65 28.15 1.20
CA GLY A 87 -4.78 29.60 1.16
C GLY A 87 -6.19 30.12 1.50
N SER A 88 -6.24 31.37 1.94
CA SER A 88 -7.50 32.05 2.28
C SER A 88 -8.35 32.30 1.03
N GLY A 89 -9.68 32.23 1.18
CA GLY A 89 -10.63 32.57 0.11
C GLY A 89 -10.76 31.55 -1.03
N LYS A 90 -10.09 30.40 -0.96
CA LYS A 90 -10.24 29.33 -1.96
C LYS A 90 -11.63 28.69 -1.89
N PRO A 91 -12.26 28.36 -3.04
CA PRO A 91 -13.59 27.75 -3.05
C PRO A 91 -13.54 26.32 -2.52
N VAL A 92 -14.58 25.93 -1.78
CA VAL A 92 -14.80 24.53 -1.39
C VAL A 92 -15.28 23.75 -2.61
N LEU A 93 -14.66 22.60 -2.87
CA LEU A 93 -14.99 21.70 -3.96
C LEU A 93 -15.60 20.41 -3.40
N LYS A 94 -16.73 19.98 -3.98
CA LYS A 94 -17.33 18.67 -3.66
C LYS A 94 -16.54 17.56 -4.35
N ARG A 95 -15.82 16.76 -3.57
CA ARG A 95 -15.05 15.59 -4.03
C ARG A 95 -15.29 14.43 -3.07
N ASN A 96 -16.21 13.56 -3.44
CA ASN A 96 -16.57 12.42 -2.60
C ASN A 96 -15.52 11.32 -2.70
N ASN A 97 -14.93 10.95 -1.55
CA ASN A 97 -14.06 9.79 -1.31
C ASN A 97 -12.73 9.73 -2.08
N LEU A 98 -12.56 10.47 -3.18
CA LEU A 98 -11.39 10.41 -4.05
C LEU A 98 -11.16 11.75 -4.76
N PHE A 99 -9.95 12.29 -4.65
CA PHE A 99 -9.49 13.41 -5.46
C PHE A 99 -7.99 13.28 -5.78
N ALA A 100 -7.49 14.16 -6.65
CA ALA A 100 -6.07 14.28 -6.91
C ALA A 100 -5.64 15.75 -6.94
N TYR A 101 -4.40 16.02 -6.61
CA TYR A 101 -3.78 17.33 -6.74
C TYR A 101 -2.34 17.21 -7.26
N ASP A 102 -1.84 18.27 -7.88
CA ASP A 102 -0.45 18.34 -8.30
C ASP A 102 0.46 18.60 -7.09
N MET A 103 1.41 17.71 -6.84
CA MET A 103 2.27 17.75 -5.65
C MET A 103 3.11 19.01 -5.54
N SER A 104 3.49 19.62 -6.67
CA SER A 104 4.39 20.77 -6.68
C SER A 104 3.66 22.09 -6.47
N THR A 105 2.44 22.19 -6.98
CA THR A 105 1.66 23.43 -6.97
C THR A 105 0.53 23.43 -5.95
N GLY A 106 0.11 22.27 -5.45
CA GLY A 106 -1.06 22.13 -4.57
C GLY A 106 -2.40 22.21 -5.30
N LYS A 107 -2.39 22.43 -6.62
CA LYS A 107 -3.61 22.62 -7.41
C LYS A 107 -4.42 21.35 -7.48
N ILE A 108 -5.70 21.42 -7.12
CA ILE A 108 -6.61 20.27 -7.21
C ILE A 108 -6.94 20.02 -8.68
N SER A 109 -6.85 18.77 -9.12
CA SER A 109 -7.08 18.39 -10.51
C SER A 109 -8.53 18.68 -10.92
N THR A 110 -8.68 19.44 -12.01
CA THR A 110 -9.97 19.73 -12.65
C THR A 110 -10.40 18.65 -13.63
N THR A 111 -9.48 17.80 -14.11
CA THR A 111 -9.78 16.70 -15.02
C THR A 111 -10.06 15.39 -14.28
N PHE A 112 -9.45 15.18 -13.11
CA PHE A 112 -9.67 14.01 -12.27
C PHE A 112 -10.81 14.23 -11.28
N VAL A 113 -12.05 14.02 -11.75
CA VAL A 113 -13.28 14.23 -10.95
C VAL A 113 -14.07 12.91 -10.84
N PRO A 114 -13.54 11.89 -10.14
CA PRO A 114 -14.20 10.60 -10.05
C PRO A 114 -15.47 10.67 -9.18
N LYS A 115 -16.52 9.96 -9.60
CA LYS A 115 -17.74 9.71 -8.81
C LYS A 115 -17.65 8.31 -8.22
N VAL A 116 -17.32 8.23 -6.93
CA VAL A 116 -17.15 6.98 -6.18
C VAL A 116 -18.20 6.90 -5.08
N ASP A 117 -19.02 5.85 -5.09
CA ASP A 117 -20.20 5.71 -4.23
C ASP A 117 -19.93 5.07 -2.85
N GLY A 118 -18.66 4.95 -2.46
CA GLY A 118 -18.26 4.39 -1.17
C GLY A 118 -16.84 4.73 -0.80
N THR A 119 -16.48 4.42 0.44
CA THR A 119 -15.16 4.72 1.01
C THR A 119 -14.05 4.02 0.25
N VAL A 120 -12.98 4.77 -0.03
CA VAL A 120 -11.74 4.22 -0.59
C VAL A 120 -10.81 3.86 0.56
N HIS A 121 -10.43 2.58 0.66
CA HIS A 121 -9.59 2.04 1.73
C HIS A 121 -8.15 1.78 1.33
N ALA A 122 -7.88 1.57 0.04
CA ALA A 122 -6.53 1.41 -0.47
C ALA A 122 -6.41 2.03 -1.86
N LEU A 123 -5.30 2.74 -2.07
CA LEU A 123 -4.81 3.19 -3.35
C LEU A 123 -3.43 2.59 -3.61
N GLN A 124 -3.16 2.25 -4.85
CA GLN A 124 -1.84 1.78 -5.28
C GLN A 124 -1.55 2.35 -6.66
N ALA A 125 -0.39 3.00 -6.82
CA ALA A 125 0.04 3.49 -8.11
C ALA A 125 0.26 2.34 -9.10
N GLY A 126 -0.26 2.50 -10.32
CA GLY A 126 0.01 1.66 -11.48
C GLY A 126 1.01 2.30 -12.43
N THR A 127 1.07 1.78 -13.66
CA THR A 127 1.90 2.33 -14.75
C THR A 127 1.13 3.37 -15.56
N GLY A 128 1.82 4.32 -16.20
CA GLY A 128 1.21 5.21 -17.21
C GLY A 128 0.05 6.08 -16.71
N GLY A 129 0.06 6.46 -15.42
CA GLY A 129 -0.97 7.28 -14.78
C GLY A 129 -2.18 6.51 -14.26
N TRP A 130 -2.19 5.18 -14.35
CA TRP A 130 -3.21 4.36 -13.69
C TRP A 130 -3.02 4.34 -12.18
N VAL A 131 -4.14 4.29 -11.45
CA VAL A 131 -4.18 4.08 -10.00
C VAL A 131 -5.23 3.01 -9.70
N TYR A 132 -4.81 1.95 -9.01
CA TYR A 132 -5.72 0.97 -8.47
C TYR A 132 -6.37 1.53 -7.22
N MET A 133 -7.66 1.31 -7.07
CA MET A 133 -8.45 1.71 -5.92
C MET A 133 -9.27 0.52 -5.41
N ALA A 134 -9.36 0.40 -4.10
CA ALA A 134 -10.14 -0.62 -3.44
C ALA A 134 -10.89 -0.05 -2.23
N GLY A 135 -12.09 -0.57 -1.98
CA GLY A 135 -12.91 -0.03 -0.90
C GLY A 135 -14.26 -0.71 -0.73
N THR A 136 -15.24 0.06 -0.26
CA THR A 136 -16.65 -0.38 -0.09
C THR A 136 -17.57 0.07 -1.23
N PHE A 137 -17.03 0.83 -2.19
CA PHE A 137 -17.76 1.27 -3.38
C PHE A 137 -18.20 0.08 -4.24
N LYS A 138 -19.23 0.31 -5.06
CA LYS A 138 -19.74 -0.62 -6.08
C LYS A 138 -19.65 -0.03 -7.47
N ASN A 139 -19.67 1.30 -7.56
CA ASN A 139 -19.66 2.03 -8.81
C ASN A 139 -18.58 3.12 -8.85
N VAL A 140 -17.94 3.27 -10.00
CA VAL A 140 -17.01 4.35 -10.31
C VAL A 140 -17.43 4.99 -11.62
N ASN A 141 -17.70 6.30 -11.62
CA ASN A 141 -18.17 7.05 -12.79
C ASN A 141 -19.42 6.43 -13.45
N GLY A 142 -20.36 5.94 -12.63
CA GLY A 142 -21.59 5.28 -13.09
C GLY A 142 -21.40 3.84 -13.58
N ARG A 143 -20.17 3.32 -13.60
CA ARG A 143 -19.87 1.96 -14.02
C ARG A 143 -19.79 1.03 -12.82
N LYS A 144 -20.48 -0.11 -12.88
CA LYS A 144 -20.34 -1.19 -11.90
C LYS A 144 -18.96 -1.83 -12.02
N THR A 145 -18.08 -1.53 -11.07
CA THR A 145 -16.70 -2.05 -11.02
C THR A 145 -16.52 -3.11 -9.93
N GLY A 146 -17.44 -3.16 -8.96
CA GLY A 146 -17.25 -3.94 -7.74
C GLY A 146 -16.40 -3.16 -6.73
N THR A 147 -15.72 -3.87 -5.83
CA THR A 147 -14.95 -3.27 -4.72
C THR A 147 -13.49 -2.92 -5.08
N VAL A 148 -13.07 -3.21 -6.31
CA VAL A 148 -11.73 -2.94 -6.82
C VAL A 148 -11.83 -2.43 -8.26
N ALA A 149 -11.17 -1.31 -8.54
CA ALA A 149 -11.13 -0.70 -9.87
C ALA A 149 -9.73 -0.14 -10.16
N SER A 150 -9.48 0.22 -11.42
CA SER A 150 -8.35 1.05 -11.81
C SER A 150 -8.86 2.25 -12.59
N ILE A 151 -8.31 3.43 -12.31
CA ILE A 151 -8.71 4.70 -12.92
C ILE A 151 -7.47 5.50 -13.32
N ARG A 152 -7.55 6.21 -14.45
CA ARG A 152 -6.46 7.03 -14.95
C ARG A 152 -6.51 8.42 -14.32
N ALA A 153 -5.46 8.78 -13.58
CA ALA A 153 -5.38 10.03 -12.83
C ALA A 153 -5.41 11.29 -13.71
N THR A 154 -5.02 11.19 -14.99
CA THR A 154 -4.99 12.35 -15.90
C THR A 154 -6.30 12.57 -16.66
N THR A 155 -7.07 11.51 -16.92
CA THR A 155 -8.26 11.55 -17.79
C THR A 155 -9.55 11.14 -17.10
N ASN A 156 -9.51 10.72 -15.83
CA ASN A 156 -10.67 10.20 -15.08
C ASN A 156 -11.34 8.96 -15.71
N GLN A 157 -10.64 8.28 -16.61
CA GLN A 157 -11.17 7.10 -17.30
C GLN A 157 -10.98 5.84 -16.45
N VAL A 158 -12.04 5.05 -16.31
CA VAL A 158 -11.99 3.73 -15.64
C VAL A 158 -11.40 2.69 -16.59
N HIS A 159 -10.48 1.87 -16.11
CA HIS A 159 -9.84 0.80 -16.88
C HIS A 159 -10.83 -0.36 -17.12
N THR A 160 -11.44 -0.42 -18.30
CA THR A 160 -12.45 -1.45 -18.61
C THR A 160 -11.89 -2.86 -18.80
N GLY A 161 -10.62 -2.97 -19.18
CA GLY A 161 -9.89 -4.24 -19.32
C GLY A 161 -9.44 -4.89 -18.00
N PHE A 162 -9.41 -4.15 -16.89
CA PHE A 162 -8.99 -4.67 -15.59
C PHE A 162 -10.23 -5.18 -14.85
N LYS A 163 -10.38 -6.50 -14.76
CA LYS A 163 -11.56 -7.19 -14.23
C LYS A 163 -11.16 -8.15 -13.10
N PRO A 164 -10.85 -7.62 -11.91
CA PRO A 164 -10.34 -8.43 -10.80
C PRO A 164 -11.41 -9.29 -10.11
N ASN A 165 -12.71 -9.14 -10.44
CA ASN A 165 -13.81 -10.00 -9.96
C ASN A 165 -13.73 -10.30 -8.46
N VAL A 166 -13.57 -9.27 -7.63
CA VAL A 166 -13.50 -9.37 -6.17
C VAL A 166 -14.87 -9.10 -5.56
N ASN A 167 -15.34 -9.97 -4.67
CA ASN A 167 -16.71 -9.94 -4.18
C ASN A 167 -16.93 -9.13 -2.88
N TYR A 168 -15.93 -9.04 -2.01
CA TYR A 168 -16.00 -8.24 -0.78
C TYR A 168 -14.84 -7.23 -0.68
N ARG A 169 -14.76 -6.57 0.47
CA ARG A 169 -13.83 -5.48 0.76
C ARG A 169 -12.37 -5.91 0.63
N VAL A 170 -11.59 -5.07 -0.05
CA VAL A 170 -10.12 -5.09 -0.08
C VAL A 170 -9.60 -3.91 0.74
N THR A 171 -8.62 -4.16 1.61
CA THR A 171 -8.08 -3.18 2.57
C THR A 171 -6.63 -2.80 2.31
N THR A 172 -5.95 -3.53 1.45
CA THR A 172 -4.54 -3.31 1.14
C THR A 172 -4.22 -3.84 -0.24
N MET A 173 -3.35 -3.13 -0.95
CA MET A 173 -2.85 -3.51 -2.26
C MET A 173 -1.38 -3.12 -2.37
N VAL A 174 -0.56 -3.97 -2.96
CA VAL A 174 0.83 -3.65 -3.31
C VAL A 174 1.12 -4.20 -4.69
N ARG A 175 1.76 -3.39 -5.54
CA ARG A 175 2.14 -3.79 -6.90
C ARG A 175 3.65 -4.04 -6.98
N ARG A 176 4.05 -5.09 -7.71
CA ARG A 176 5.43 -5.35 -8.16
C ARG A 176 5.38 -5.85 -9.60
N GLY A 177 5.85 -5.02 -10.54
CA GLY A 177 5.70 -5.33 -11.97
C GLY A 177 4.25 -5.66 -12.34
N LEU A 178 4.01 -6.74 -13.08
CA LEU A 178 2.66 -7.19 -13.46
C LEU A 178 1.90 -7.90 -12.33
N ARG A 179 2.45 -7.99 -11.12
CA ARG A 179 1.80 -8.62 -9.96
C ARG A 179 1.14 -7.55 -9.10
N LEU A 180 -0.17 -7.66 -8.91
CA LEU A 180 -0.90 -6.90 -7.91
C LEU A 180 -1.34 -7.84 -6.79
N TYR A 181 -0.76 -7.64 -5.61
CA TYR A 181 -1.13 -8.36 -4.41
C TYR A 181 -2.27 -7.61 -3.72
N ILE A 182 -3.32 -8.34 -3.33
CA ILE A 182 -4.49 -7.78 -2.66
C ILE A 182 -4.81 -8.56 -1.38
N GLY A 183 -5.13 -7.82 -0.32
CA GLY A 183 -5.56 -8.35 0.98
C GLY A 183 -6.88 -7.73 1.41
N GLY A 184 -7.75 -8.53 2.01
CA GLY A 184 -9.05 -8.07 2.48
C GLY A 184 -9.89 -9.19 3.10
N SER A 185 -11.21 -9.03 3.07
CA SER A 185 -12.18 -9.99 3.60
C SER A 185 -12.95 -10.73 2.49
N PHE A 186 -12.41 -10.77 1.28
CA PHE A 186 -13.02 -11.41 0.11
C PHE A 186 -12.89 -12.94 0.15
N THR A 187 -13.77 -13.61 -0.60
CA THR A 187 -13.72 -15.07 -0.80
C THR A 187 -13.52 -15.44 -2.28
N GLN A 188 -13.56 -14.44 -3.17
CA GLN A 188 -13.27 -14.59 -4.58
C GLN A 188 -12.39 -13.44 -5.05
N ALA A 189 -11.41 -13.76 -5.90
CA ALA A 189 -10.58 -12.79 -6.60
C ALA A 189 -10.05 -13.39 -7.91
N GLY A 190 -9.95 -12.54 -8.93
CA GLY A 190 -9.47 -12.86 -10.27
C GLY A 190 -10.22 -14.02 -10.96
N GLY A 191 -11.51 -14.17 -10.64
CA GLY A 191 -12.35 -15.25 -11.17
C GLY A 191 -12.12 -16.62 -10.51
N LYS A 192 -11.42 -16.67 -9.38
CA LYS A 192 -11.15 -17.90 -8.61
C LYS A 192 -11.60 -17.74 -7.15
N ALA A 193 -11.90 -18.87 -6.50
CA ALA A 193 -12.08 -18.92 -5.05
C ALA A 193 -10.72 -18.65 -4.37
N ARG A 194 -10.57 -17.47 -3.80
CA ARG A 194 -9.36 -16.98 -3.11
C ARG A 194 -9.84 -16.24 -1.88
N THR A 195 -9.52 -16.75 -0.70
CA THR A 195 -9.98 -16.16 0.55
C THR A 195 -8.91 -15.26 1.15
N ALA A 196 -9.30 -14.02 1.43
CA ALA A 196 -8.55 -12.96 2.13
C ALA A 196 -7.24 -12.48 1.47
N LEU A 197 -6.55 -13.30 0.68
CA LEU A 197 -5.29 -12.98 0.03
C LEU A 197 -5.29 -13.49 -1.42
N ALA A 198 -4.87 -12.65 -2.36
CA ALA A 198 -4.70 -13.03 -3.75
C ALA A 198 -3.57 -12.24 -4.41
N ARG A 199 -3.00 -12.82 -5.47
CA ARG A 199 -2.17 -12.13 -6.46
C ARG A 199 -2.92 -12.17 -7.77
N VAL A 200 -3.10 -11.01 -8.39
CA VAL A 200 -3.76 -10.88 -9.69
C VAL A 200 -2.82 -10.20 -10.68
N ASP A 201 -3.01 -10.49 -11.96
CA ASP A 201 -2.35 -9.78 -13.03
C ASP A 201 -2.77 -8.30 -13.02
N ALA A 202 -1.81 -7.39 -13.01
CA ALA A 202 -2.05 -5.97 -12.83
C ALA A 202 -2.74 -5.31 -14.04
N LEU A 203 -2.72 -5.94 -15.23
CA LEU A 203 -3.37 -5.40 -16.43
C LEU A 203 -4.81 -5.90 -16.58
N THR A 204 -5.03 -7.19 -16.33
CA THR A 204 -6.28 -7.90 -16.62
C THR A 204 -7.11 -8.16 -15.36
N GLY A 205 -6.48 -8.24 -14.19
CA GLY A 205 -7.11 -8.65 -12.93
C GLY A 205 -7.30 -10.17 -12.79
N ALA A 206 -6.80 -10.99 -13.73
CA ALA A 206 -6.91 -12.44 -13.64
C ALA A 206 -6.09 -12.99 -12.46
N ALA A 207 -6.60 -14.03 -11.79
CA ALA A 207 -5.90 -14.64 -10.66
C ALA A 207 -4.61 -15.34 -11.11
N ASP A 208 -3.55 -15.19 -10.33
CA ASP A 208 -2.34 -16.00 -10.46
C ASP A 208 -2.59 -17.39 -9.85
N ASN A 209 -2.45 -18.43 -10.67
CA ASN A 209 -2.64 -19.81 -10.23
C ASN A 209 -1.52 -20.30 -9.30
N GLY A 210 -0.30 -19.80 -9.47
CA GLY A 210 0.88 -20.13 -8.65
C GLY A 210 0.91 -19.41 -7.30
N PHE A 211 -0.08 -18.56 -7.02
CA PHE A 211 -0.26 -17.88 -5.74
C PHE A 211 -1.57 -18.34 -5.09
N ASN A 212 -1.50 -19.46 -4.38
CA ASN A 212 -2.65 -20.08 -3.71
C ASN A 212 -2.34 -20.34 -2.24
N PHE A 213 -2.85 -19.49 -1.36
CA PHE A 213 -2.70 -19.62 0.08
C PHE A 213 -4.05 -19.82 0.75
N THR A 214 -4.10 -20.76 1.68
CA THR A 214 -5.27 -21.05 2.51
C THR A 214 -5.14 -20.29 3.82
N ILE A 215 -5.79 -19.13 3.90
CA ILE A 215 -5.88 -18.31 5.11
C ILE A 215 -7.13 -18.75 5.88
N THR A 216 -7.00 -19.12 7.15
CA THR A 216 -8.11 -19.69 7.92
C THR A 216 -8.08 -19.32 9.41
N LYS A 217 -9.14 -19.74 10.12
CA LYS A 217 -9.32 -19.63 11.57
C LYS A 217 -9.17 -18.19 12.06
N PRO A 218 -10.17 -17.32 11.81
CA PRO A 218 -10.14 -15.97 12.38
C PRO A 218 -10.10 -16.06 13.90
N ARG A 219 -9.20 -15.30 14.51
CA ARG A 219 -9.10 -15.13 15.97
C ARG A 219 -10.33 -14.44 16.53
N SER A 220 -10.82 -13.43 15.84
CA SER A 220 -12.03 -12.67 16.16
C SER A 220 -12.57 -12.02 14.87
N GLY A 221 -13.88 -11.77 14.84
CA GLY A 221 -14.56 -11.11 13.73
C GLY A 221 -14.42 -11.83 12.38
N THR A 222 -14.50 -11.07 11.31
CA THR A 222 -14.39 -11.60 9.94
C THR A 222 -12.94 -11.98 9.60
N LEU A 223 -12.76 -13.12 8.93
CA LEU A 223 -11.46 -13.51 8.39
C LEU A 223 -10.98 -12.50 7.34
N LYS A 224 -9.82 -11.91 7.56
CA LYS A 224 -9.22 -10.95 6.63
C LYS A 224 -7.70 -10.89 6.74
N VAL A 225 -7.05 -10.52 5.64
CA VAL A 225 -5.73 -9.88 5.63
C VAL A 225 -5.95 -8.38 5.71
N TYR A 226 -5.46 -7.73 6.76
CA TYR A 226 -5.70 -6.31 7.04
C TYR A 226 -4.69 -5.40 6.32
N ARG A 227 -3.39 -5.73 6.41
CA ARG A 227 -2.30 -5.11 5.67
C ARG A 227 -1.34 -6.17 5.12
N LEU A 228 -0.67 -5.82 4.03
CA LEU A 228 0.45 -6.55 3.47
C LEU A 228 1.54 -5.56 3.06
N ALA A 229 2.78 -6.02 3.10
CA ALA A 229 3.94 -5.32 2.55
C ALA A 229 4.77 -6.31 1.72
N VAL A 230 5.39 -5.84 0.65
CA VAL A 230 6.27 -6.64 -0.22
C VAL A 230 7.61 -5.96 -0.29
N ASP A 231 8.68 -6.72 -0.13
CA ASP A 231 10.04 -6.20 -0.18
C ASP A 231 10.37 -5.64 -1.58
N PRO A 232 11.38 -4.76 -1.70
CA PRO A 232 11.75 -4.17 -2.98
C PRO A 232 12.10 -5.19 -4.07
N ALA A 233 12.68 -6.33 -3.69
CA ALA A 233 13.06 -7.38 -4.61
C ALA A 233 11.90 -8.29 -5.07
N ASP A 234 10.67 -8.10 -4.57
CA ASP A 234 9.53 -9.00 -4.78
C ASP A 234 9.88 -10.47 -4.45
N SER A 235 10.73 -10.66 -3.44
CA SER A 235 11.21 -11.95 -2.96
C SER A 235 10.46 -12.42 -1.71
N ARG A 236 9.94 -11.48 -0.92
CA ARG A 236 9.25 -11.70 0.35
C ARG A 236 8.07 -10.75 0.50
N MET A 237 7.01 -11.29 1.10
CA MET A 237 5.86 -10.54 1.57
C MET A 237 5.64 -10.85 3.05
N VAL A 238 5.21 -9.85 3.79
CA VAL A 238 4.55 -10.04 5.09
C VAL A 238 3.09 -9.67 4.99
N ILE A 239 2.24 -10.45 5.64
CA ILE A 239 0.80 -10.18 5.77
C ILE A 239 0.45 -10.14 7.25
N ASN A 240 -0.49 -9.27 7.62
CA ASN A 240 -1.15 -9.34 8.91
C ASN A 240 -2.68 -9.39 8.80
N GLY A 241 -3.37 -9.78 9.87
CA GLY A 241 -4.83 -9.85 9.84
C GLY A 241 -5.46 -10.52 11.04
N THR A 242 -6.66 -11.07 10.83
CA THR A 242 -7.42 -11.78 11.88
C THR A 242 -7.11 -13.26 11.92
N PHE A 243 -6.44 -13.82 10.92
CA PHE A 243 -6.16 -15.25 10.81
C PHE A 243 -5.25 -15.78 11.94
N THR A 244 -5.36 -17.08 12.19
CA THR A 244 -4.43 -17.82 13.06
C THR A 244 -3.74 -18.97 12.33
N GLN A 245 -4.12 -19.24 11.07
CA GLN A 245 -3.48 -20.25 10.24
C GLN A 245 -3.29 -19.79 8.80
N VAL A 246 -2.16 -20.20 8.22
CA VAL A 246 -1.85 -20.08 6.77
C VAL A 246 -1.33 -21.43 6.29
N ASN A 247 -1.96 -22.00 5.25
CA ASN A 247 -1.66 -23.34 4.73
C ASN A 247 -1.63 -24.42 5.83
N GLY A 248 -2.55 -24.34 6.79
CA GLY A 248 -2.64 -25.24 7.94
C GLY A 248 -1.60 -25.02 9.05
N GLN A 249 -0.58 -24.19 8.81
CA GLN A 249 0.46 -23.87 9.80
C GLN A 249 -0.02 -22.77 10.74
N SER A 250 0.33 -22.86 12.04
CA SER A 250 0.00 -21.82 13.02
C SER A 250 0.72 -20.52 12.69
N ARG A 251 -0.06 -19.44 12.52
CA ARG A 251 0.37 -18.09 12.14
C ARG A 251 -0.57 -17.09 12.80
N HIS A 252 -0.28 -16.75 14.05
CA HIS A 252 -1.10 -15.83 14.82
C HIS A 252 -0.98 -14.40 14.29
N GLN A 253 -1.94 -14.00 13.46
CA GLN A 253 -2.12 -12.66 12.89
C GLN A 253 -0.99 -12.13 12.00
N ILE A 254 0.12 -12.85 11.84
CA ILE A 254 1.22 -12.49 10.94
C ILE A 254 1.79 -13.74 10.24
N ALA A 255 2.13 -13.60 8.96
CA ALA A 255 2.86 -14.60 8.22
C ALA A 255 3.81 -13.95 7.20
N MET A 256 4.91 -14.64 6.90
CA MET A 256 5.82 -14.29 5.82
C MET A 256 5.67 -15.29 4.68
N ILE A 257 5.65 -14.80 3.44
CA ILE A 257 5.52 -15.56 2.21
C ILE A 257 6.74 -15.26 1.35
N ASN A 258 7.40 -16.29 0.83
CA ASN A 258 8.41 -16.15 -0.21
C ASN A 258 7.68 -16.01 -1.55
N THR A 259 7.74 -14.83 -2.17
CA THR A 259 6.96 -14.49 -3.38
C THR A 259 7.67 -14.90 -4.66
N GLY A 260 8.99 -14.70 -4.74
CA GLY A 260 9.95 -15.24 -5.70
C GLY A 260 9.63 -15.17 -7.20
N SER A 261 10.56 -15.64 -8.04
CA SER A 261 10.30 -15.87 -9.47
C SER A 261 9.55 -17.19 -9.74
N GLY A 262 9.66 -18.17 -8.84
CA GLY A 262 8.94 -19.44 -8.89
C GLY A 262 7.57 -19.42 -8.18
N ALA A 263 7.03 -20.62 -7.89
CA ALA A 263 5.80 -20.76 -7.11
C ALA A 263 6.01 -20.20 -5.69
N ALA A 264 5.08 -19.35 -5.25
CA ALA A 264 5.15 -18.74 -3.93
C ALA A 264 4.98 -19.79 -2.84
N LYS A 265 5.72 -19.66 -1.73
CA LYS A 265 5.69 -20.61 -0.62
C LYS A 265 5.58 -19.90 0.72
N LEU A 266 4.92 -20.54 1.69
CA LEU A 266 4.92 -20.04 3.06
C LEU A 266 6.35 -20.14 3.62
N SER A 267 6.88 -19.03 4.14
CA SER A 267 8.22 -19.00 4.74
C SER A 267 8.21 -19.78 6.07
N THR A 268 9.34 -20.38 6.43
CA THR A 268 9.50 -21.03 7.75
C THR A 268 9.58 -20.03 8.90
N TRP A 269 9.87 -18.75 8.62
CA TRP A 269 9.84 -17.66 9.59
C TRP A 269 8.50 -17.62 10.32
N SER A 270 8.49 -17.71 11.65
CA SER A 270 7.27 -17.52 12.45
C SER A 270 7.58 -17.05 13.87
N THR A 271 6.62 -16.34 14.48
CA THR A 271 6.72 -15.82 15.84
C THR A 271 5.48 -16.18 16.65
N GLN A 272 5.66 -16.34 17.97
CA GLN A 272 4.58 -16.48 18.94
C GLN A 272 4.29 -15.18 19.69
N ARG A 273 5.05 -14.09 19.42
CA ARG A 273 4.89 -12.81 20.13
C ARG A 273 3.55 -12.13 19.89
N TYR A 274 2.80 -12.57 18.87
CA TYR A 274 1.44 -12.14 18.58
C TYR A 274 0.37 -13.21 18.92
N ALA A 275 0.73 -14.30 19.60
CA ALA A 275 -0.20 -15.36 19.99
C ALA A 275 -1.15 -14.92 21.11
N THR A 276 -0.63 -14.15 22.07
CA THR A 276 -1.42 -13.60 23.17
C THR A 276 -2.30 -12.46 22.65
N PRO A 277 -3.60 -12.44 23.00
CA PRO A 277 -4.51 -11.37 22.58
C PRO A 277 -4.26 -10.09 23.37
N CYS A 278 -4.35 -8.94 22.68
CA CYS A 278 -4.58 -7.62 23.28
C CYS A 278 -6.11 -7.43 23.50
N ASN A 279 -6.61 -6.19 23.50
CA ASN A 279 -8.04 -5.90 23.59
C ASN A 279 -8.82 -6.31 22.31
N LEU A 280 -9.27 -7.57 22.28
CA LEU A 280 -10.08 -8.11 21.17
C LEU A 280 -11.56 -7.72 21.20
N SER A 281 -12.06 -7.15 22.31
CA SER A 281 -13.43 -6.62 22.35
C SER A 281 -13.54 -5.28 21.62
N ALA A 282 -12.45 -4.51 21.57
CA ALA A 282 -12.36 -3.29 20.77
C ALA A 282 -11.90 -3.55 19.32
N PHE A 283 -11.08 -4.58 19.08
CA PHE A 283 -10.45 -4.80 17.78
C PHE A 283 -10.45 -6.27 17.34
N ASP A 284 -10.96 -6.56 16.14
CA ASP A 284 -10.93 -7.92 15.58
C ASP A 284 -9.50 -8.44 15.28
N THR A 285 -8.59 -7.52 14.99
CA THR A 285 -7.15 -7.73 15.04
C THR A 285 -6.50 -6.48 15.61
N TYR A 286 -5.44 -6.64 16.40
CA TYR A 286 -4.65 -5.51 16.89
C TYR A 286 -3.47 -5.16 15.96
N MET A 287 -3.27 -5.94 14.89
CA MET A 287 -2.28 -5.65 13.87
C MET A 287 -2.74 -4.48 13.01
N ARG A 288 -1.85 -3.53 12.72
CA ARG A 288 -2.15 -2.33 11.94
C ARG A 288 -1.19 -2.24 10.75
N GLY A 289 -0.34 -1.22 10.70
CA GLY A 289 0.61 -0.99 9.60
C GLY A 289 1.79 -1.97 9.60
N MET A 290 2.40 -2.12 8.43
CA MET A 290 3.67 -2.79 8.23
C MET A 290 4.34 -2.26 6.97
N ASP A 291 5.67 -2.19 6.98
CA ASP A 291 6.45 -1.79 5.81
C ASP A 291 7.85 -2.41 5.85
N PHE A 292 8.42 -2.67 4.67
CA PHE A 292 9.79 -3.17 4.52
C PHE A 292 10.77 -2.00 4.45
N SER A 293 12.00 -2.24 4.89
CA SER A 293 13.10 -1.33 4.63
C SER A 293 13.40 -1.21 3.13
N PRO A 294 13.96 -0.08 2.66
CA PRO A 294 14.32 0.11 1.26
C PRO A 294 15.35 -0.87 0.72
N ASP A 295 16.13 -1.52 1.58
CA ASP A 295 17.06 -2.58 1.22
C ASP A 295 16.49 -4.00 1.45
N GLY A 296 15.23 -4.09 1.86
CA GLY A 296 14.49 -5.34 2.12
C GLY A 296 15.00 -6.16 3.31
N LYS A 297 16.01 -5.71 4.06
CA LYS A 297 16.65 -6.50 5.13
C LYS A 297 15.80 -6.67 6.38
N TYR A 298 14.88 -5.75 6.65
CA TYR A 298 13.97 -5.83 7.79
C TYR A 298 12.59 -5.30 7.42
N PHE A 299 11.63 -5.58 8.27
CA PHE A 299 10.31 -4.95 8.22
C PHE A 299 9.91 -4.50 9.62
N VAL A 300 9.05 -3.49 9.67
CA VAL A 300 8.46 -3.01 10.92
C VAL A 300 6.97 -3.30 10.90
N VAL A 301 6.44 -3.66 12.06
CA VAL A 301 5.00 -3.84 12.30
C VAL A 301 4.58 -2.87 13.38
N VAL A 302 3.43 -2.22 13.18
CA VAL A 302 2.79 -1.42 14.23
C VAL A 302 1.46 -2.01 14.66
N THR A 303 1.13 -1.84 15.94
CA THR A 303 -0.04 -2.44 16.58
C THR A 303 -0.86 -1.43 17.36
N THR A 304 -2.10 -1.84 17.67
CA THR A 304 -2.97 -1.24 18.67
C THR A 304 -3.09 -2.20 19.87
N GLY A 305 -3.98 -1.93 20.82
CA GLY A 305 -4.64 -2.98 21.59
C GLY A 305 -4.70 -2.77 23.08
N GLY A 306 -4.11 -1.73 23.66
CA GLY A 306 -4.18 -1.35 25.08
C GLY A 306 -2.85 -1.48 25.85
N PRO A 307 -2.74 -0.82 27.02
CA PRO A 307 -1.52 -0.76 27.84
C PRO A 307 -1.25 -2.04 28.66
N TYR A 308 -0.79 -3.10 28.00
CA TYR A 308 -0.41 -4.37 28.65
C TYR A 308 1.07 -4.44 29.08
N GLY A 309 1.74 -3.29 29.18
CA GLY A 309 3.16 -3.20 29.49
C GLY A 309 4.04 -3.87 28.43
N THR A 310 5.15 -4.49 28.85
CA THR A 310 6.15 -5.05 27.94
C THR A 310 5.99 -6.54 27.63
N SER A 311 4.99 -7.19 28.23
CA SER A 311 4.76 -8.64 28.05
C SER A 311 4.14 -8.99 26.70
N GLN A 312 3.40 -8.05 26.11
CA GLN A 312 2.68 -8.21 24.85
C GLN A 312 3.07 -7.10 23.87
N LEU A 313 2.99 -7.39 22.56
CA LEU A 313 3.24 -6.40 21.51
C LEU A 313 1.98 -5.60 21.16
N CYS A 314 1.29 -5.09 22.19
CA CYS A 314 0.12 -4.21 22.07
C CYS A 314 0.59 -2.76 22.06
N ASP A 315 0.05 -1.95 21.15
CA ASP A 315 0.44 -0.53 21.01
C ASP A 315 1.96 -0.33 20.85
N THR A 316 2.55 -1.06 19.91
CA THR A 316 4.00 -1.07 19.68
C THR A 316 4.36 -0.83 18.23
N ALA A 317 5.57 -0.34 18.00
CA ALA A 317 6.31 -0.59 16.76
C ALA A 317 7.38 -1.65 17.04
N ALA A 318 7.50 -2.66 16.18
CA ALA A 318 8.48 -3.73 16.35
C ALA A 318 9.19 -4.05 15.04
N ARG A 319 10.53 -4.12 15.07
CA ARG A 319 11.37 -4.50 13.92
C ARG A 319 11.64 -5.98 13.90
N TRP A 320 11.65 -6.55 12.71
CA TRP A 320 11.91 -7.96 12.45
C TRP A 320 12.88 -8.10 11.29
N GLU A 321 13.91 -8.94 11.43
CA GLU A 321 14.85 -9.20 10.33
C GLU A 321 14.19 -10.12 9.29
N SER A 322 14.15 -9.67 8.03
CA SER A 322 13.47 -10.39 6.95
C SER A 322 14.22 -11.66 6.53
N GLY A 323 15.53 -11.68 6.75
CA GLY A 323 16.41 -12.81 6.44
C GLY A 323 16.34 -13.95 7.44
N ALA A 324 15.72 -13.74 8.60
CA ALA A 324 15.62 -14.78 9.62
C ALA A 324 14.66 -15.90 9.17
N THR A 325 14.89 -17.12 9.65
CA THR A 325 14.11 -18.31 9.29
C THR A 325 13.86 -19.19 10.50
N GLY A 326 12.84 -20.05 10.42
CA GLY A 326 12.46 -20.95 11.50
C GLY A 326 11.45 -20.33 12.49
N ALA A 327 11.05 -21.13 13.47
CA ALA A 327 10.06 -20.74 14.46
C ALA A 327 10.66 -19.93 15.61
N GLY A 328 9.80 -19.31 16.43
CA GLY A 328 10.21 -18.62 17.65
C GLY A 328 10.97 -17.32 17.43
N GLN A 329 10.75 -16.65 16.29
CA GLN A 329 11.41 -15.39 16.00
C GLN A 329 10.97 -14.31 16.99
N ASP A 330 11.92 -13.50 17.42
CA ASP A 330 11.73 -12.32 18.28
C ASP A 330 12.08 -11.03 17.51
N PRO A 331 11.48 -9.89 17.88
CA PRO A 331 11.79 -8.62 17.26
C PRO A 331 13.18 -8.13 17.70
N THR A 332 13.92 -7.51 16.78
CA THR A 332 15.23 -6.90 17.05
C THR A 332 15.11 -5.76 18.06
N TRP A 333 14.04 -4.98 17.97
CA TRP A 333 13.65 -3.99 18.95
C TRP A 333 12.14 -3.81 18.97
N VAL A 334 11.65 -3.28 20.08
CA VAL A 334 10.26 -2.86 20.27
C VAL A 334 10.26 -1.45 20.85
N ASN A 335 9.41 -0.59 20.30
CA ASN A 335 9.11 0.74 20.82
C ASN A 335 7.65 0.75 21.30
N TRP A 336 7.44 1.06 22.57
CA TRP A 336 6.12 1.09 23.20
C TRP A 336 5.59 2.51 23.28
N THR A 337 4.30 2.69 23.00
CA THR A 337 3.63 3.99 23.17
C THR A 337 3.09 4.20 24.59
N GLY A 338 2.98 3.13 25.37
CA GLY A 338 2.39 3.14 26.71
C GLY A 338 0.85 3.11 26.69
N GLY A 339 0.24 2.48 25.68
CA GLY A 339 -1.21 2.24 25.62
C GLY A 339 -1.96 2.94 24.49
N ASP A 340 -1.25 3.72 23.67
CA ASP A 340 -1.89 4.41 22.57
C ASP A 340 -1.62 3.75 21.21
N THR A 341 -2.64 3.77 20.37
CA THR A 341 -2.64 3.08 19.08
C THR A 341 -1.67 3.68 18.05
N LEU A 342 -0.89 2.82 17.40
CA LEU A 342 -0.26 3.09 16.11
C LEU A 342 -1.09 2.49 14.98
N LEU A 343 -1.41 3.27 13.94
CA LEU A 343 -2.25 2.86 12.81
C LEU A 343 -1.46 2.60 11.53
N SER A 344 -0.38 3.37 11.31
CA SER A 344 0.38 3.33 10.07
C SER A 344 1.88 3.44 10.34
N THR A 345 2.67 2.93 9.40
CA THR A 345 4.12 3.03 9.41
C THR A 345 4.66 3.02 7.99
N THR A 346 5.77 3.71 7.77
CA THR A 346 6.59 3.57 6.55
C THR A 346 8.07 3.67 6.90
N VAL A 347 8.91 2.90 6.19
CA VAL A 347 10.34 2.78 6.47
C VAL A 347 11.15 3.36 5.32
N THR A 348 12.01 4.33 5.60
CA THR A 348 12.77 5.05 4.55
C THR A 348 14.28 4.86 4.64
N GLY A 349 14.73 4.00 5.55
CA GLY A 349 16.16 3.79 5.87
C GLY A 349 16.71 4.85 6.81
N ALA A 350 16.39 6.13 6.60
CA ALA A 350 16.72 7.20 7.55
C ALA A 350 15.84 7.16 8.82
N ALA A 351 14.58 6.76 8.68
CA ALA A 351 13.64 6.65 9.78
C ALA A 351 12.62 5.53 9.56
N VAL A 352 12.06 5.06 10.67
CA VAL A 352 10.77 4.37 10.70
C VAL A 352 9.74 5.41 11.15
N TYR A 353 8.94 5.91 10.22
CA TYR A 353 7.85 6.81 10.55
C TYR A 353 6.66 6.02 11.08
N VAL A 354 6.01 6.53 12.11
CA VAL A 354 4.83 5.94 12.72
C VAL A 354 3.78 7.01 12.97
N GLY A 355 2.52 6.62 12.84
CA GLY A 355 1.39 7.52 12.99
C GLY A 355 0.15 6.82 13.54
N GLY A 356 -0.67 7.54 14.30
CA GLY A 356 -1.79 6.98 15.04
C GLY A 356 -2.40 7.97 16.03
N HIS A 357 -2.86 7.46 17.17
CA HIS A 357 -3.40 8.22 18.31
C HIS A 357 -2.31 8.47 19.39
N GLN A 358 -1.09 7.98 19.18
CA GLN A 358 -0.07 7.95 20.23
C GLN A 358 0.32 9.31 20.78
N ARG A 359 0.40 9.43 22.10
CA ARG A 359 1.00 10.60 22.77
C ARG A 359 2.50 10.42 22.97
N TRP A 360 2.98 9.19 23.09
CA TRP A 360 4.38 8.89 23.38
C TRP A 360 4.95 7.81 22.47
N LEU A 361 6.27 7.86 22.34
CA LEU A 361 7.15 6.73 22.01
C LEU A 361 8.06 6.47 23.22
N ASP A 362 8.82 5.39 23.19
CA ASP A 362 9.77 5.01 24.26
C ASP A 362 9.13 4.93 25.66
N ASN A 363 7.85 4.52 25.73
CA ASN A 363 7.05 4.52 26.95
C ASN A 363 6.64 3.11 27.42
N PRO A 364 7.58 2.19 27.70
CA PRO A 364 7.28 0.80 28.05
C PRO A 364 6.57 0.61 29.40
N TYR A 365 6.66 1.61 30.29
CA TYR A 365 6.13 1.56 31.65
C TYR A 365 5.00 2.57 31.90
N GLY A 366 4.60 3.34 30.88
CA GLY A 366 3.44 4.21 30.95
C GLY A 366 2.14 3.48 30.63
N ARG A 367 1.02 4.05 31.08
CA ARG A 367 -0.35 3.57 30.80
C ARG A 367 -1.29 4.74 30.58
N ASP A 368 -1.40 5.20 29.33
CA ASP A 368 -2.09 6.44 28.99
C ASP A 368 -1.52 7.69 29.71
N HIS A 369 -0.30 7.59 30.22
CA HIS A 369 0.52 8.64 30.81
C HIS A 369 2.00 8.34 30.54
N ALA A 370 2.86 9.35 30.70
CA ALA A 370 4.31 9.19 30.55
C ALA A 370 4.89 8.38 31.71
N GLY A 371 5.54 7.25 31.41
CA GLY A 371 6.41 6.53 32.33
C GLY A 371 7.88 6.97 32.20
N PRO A 372 8.79 6.34 32.97
CA PRO A 372 10.22 6.61 32.86
C PRO A 372 10.75 6.40 31.43
N GLY A 373 11.44 7.41 30.90
CA GLY A 373 12.03 7.39 29.55
C GLY A 373 11.08 7.71 28.40
N ALA A 374 9.80 7.97 28.67
CA ALA A 374 8.82 8.30 27.65
C ALA A 374 9.19 9.58 26.88
N VAL A 375 9.02 9.52 25.56
CA VAL A 375 9.31 10.61 24.64
C VAL A 375 8.00 11.06 23.98
N SER A 376 7.59 12.30 24.23
CA SER A 376 6.35 12.87 23.68
C SER A 376 6.38 12.94 22.15
N ARG A 377 5.45 12.25 21.47
CA ARG A 377 5.28 12.21 20.00
C ARG A 377 3.79 12.17 19.60
N PRO A 378 3.03 13.25 19.87
CA PRO A 378 1.57 13.26 19.66
C PRO A 378 1.18 13.05 18.20
N GLY A 379 0.39 11.99 17.96
CA GLY A 379 -0.21 11.58 16.70
C GLY A 379 0.75 11.09 15.61
N ILE A 380 2.02 11.51 15.64
CA ILE A 380 3.02 11.18 14.63
C ILE A 380 4.45 11.25 15.21
N GLY A 381 5.34 10.38 14.74
CA GLY A 381 6.73 10.35 15.18
C GLY A 381 7.63 9.55 14.26
N ALA A 382 8.92 9.54 14.58
CA ALA A 382 9.93 8.78 13.86
C ALA A 382 10.78 7.99 14.86
N ILE A 383 11.17 6.78 14.47
CA ILE A 383 11.98 5.85 15.26
C ILE A 383 13.27 5.57 14.49
N ASN A 384 14.39 5.54 15.22
CA ASN A 384 15.69 5.17 14.69
C ASN A 384 15.64 3.69 14.27
N PRO A 385 15.88 3.36 13.00
CA PRO A 385 15.71 1.99 12.53
C PRO A 385 16.67 0.98 13.16
N GLN A 386 17.82 1.42 13.65
CA GLN A 386 18.86 0.59 14.25
C GLN A 386 18.62 0.38 15.75
N THR A 387 18.35 1.46 16.50
CA THR A 387 18.25 1.40 17.97
C THR A 387 16.83 1.19 18.49
N GLY A 388 15.82 1.43 17.66
CA GLY A 388 14.41 1.39 18.07
C GLY A 388 13.97 2.56 18.96
N LYS A 389 14.82 3.58 19.17
CA LYS A 389 14.50 4.77 19.97
C LYS A 389 13.87 5.88 19.15
N ALA A 390 13.05 6.71 19.78
CA ALA A 390 12.45 7.86 19.12
C ALA A 390 13.52 8.83 18.59
N LEU A 391 13.38 9.26 17.34
CA LEU A 391 14.17 10.33 16.74
C LEU A 391 13.60 11.69 17.16
N ALA A 392 14.42 12.74 17.11
CA ALA A 392 14.06 14.10 17.54
C ALA A 392 12.86 14.70 16.78
N TRP A 393 12.56 14.21 15.57
CA TRP A 393 11.47 14.69 14.73
C TRP A 393 10.12 14.57 15.43
N ASN A 394 9.49 15.72 15.66
CA ASN A 394 8.26 15.86 16.44
C ASN A 394 7.41 17.02 15.91
N PRO A 395 6.78 16.86 14.74
CA PRO A 395 5.92 17.90 14.17
C PRO A 395 4.60 18.05 14.94
N THR A 396 4.25 17.05 15.77
CA THR A 396 2.98 16.93 16.48
C THR A 396 1.75 16.89 15.56
N ARG A 397 0.66 16.44 16.14
CA ARG A 397 -0.69 16.43 15.57
C ARG A 397 -1.66 16.62 16.73
N THR A 398 -2.86 17.14 16.48
CA THR A 398 -3.95 17.04 17.48
C THR A 398 -4.27 15.57 17.81
N LEU A 399 -5.23 15.28 18.68
CA LEU A 399 -5.70 13.91 18.88
C LEU A 399 -7.07 13.74 18.22
N GLY A 400 -7.31 12.54 17.72
CA GLY A 400 -8.41 12.09 16.86
C GLY A 400 -8.12 10.63 16.53
N HIS A 401 -8.91 9.94 15.69
CA HIS A 401 -8.66 8.53 15.36
C HIS A 401 -7.20 8.23 15.00
N GLY A 402 -6.56 9.08 14.17
CA GLY A 402 -5.12 9.08 14.00
C GLY A 402 -4.64 9.18 12.55
N VAL A 403 -3.34 9.04 12.36
CA VAL A 403 -2.72 9.02 11.02
C VAL A 403 -2.90 7.63 10.40
N GLU A 404 -3.78 7.53 9.40
CA GLU A 404 -4.05 6.27 8.68
C GLU A 404 -3.19 6.07 7.43
N ALA A 405 -2.61 7.14 6.90
CA ALA A 405 -1.74 7.09 5.74
C ALA A 405 -0.40 7.77 6.01
N LEU A 406 0.69 7.02 5.83
CA LEU A 406 2.06 7.51 5.72
C LEU A 406 2.63 6.96 4.42
N VAL A 407 3.02 7.85 3.50
CA VAL A 407 3.54 7.46 2.20
C VAL A 407 4.87 8.16 1.96
N ALA A 408 5.94 7.37 1.92
CA ALA A 408 7.27 7.86 1.58
C ALA A 408 7.32 8.29 0.11
N HIS A 409 8.00 9.39 -0.15
CA HIS A 409 8.26 9.92 -1.48
C HIS A 409 9.70 10.47 -1.53
N PRO A 410 10.40 10.44 -2.68
CA PRO A 410 11.76 10.98 -2.77
C PRO A 410 11.89 12.45 -2.32
N LYS A 411 10.81 13.22 -2.41
CA LYS A 411 10.75 14.63 -1.97
C LYS A 411 10.27 14.83 -0.53
N GLY A 412 9.84 13.81 0.18
CA GLY A 412 9.26 13.97 1.51
C GLY A 412 8.34 12.85 1.96
N LEU A 413 7.50 13.15 2.95
CA LEU A 413 6.55 12.23 3.56
C LEU A 413 5.14 12.80 3.46
N LEU A 414 4.25 12.09 2.75
CA LEU A 414 2.83 12.41 2.68
C LEU A 414 2.10 11.79 3.86
N VAL A 415 1.20 12.56 4.47
CA VAL A 415 0.47 12.19 5.68
C VAL A 415 -1.02 12.38 5.46
N GLY A 416 -1.82 11.38 5.82
CA GLY A 416 -3.28 11.45 5.82
C GLY A 416 -3.86 11.05 7.19
N SER A 417 -4.84 11.81 7.67
CA SER A 417 -5.46 11.66 8.99
C SER A 417 -6.95 12.05 8.98
N ASP A 418 -7.54 12.16 10.17
CA ASP A 418 -8.92 12.58 10.43
C ASP A 418 -9.04 13.94 11.12
N THR A 419 -7.99 14.75 11.11
CA THR A 419 -7.85 15.95 11.94
C THR A 419 -7.23 17.12 11.21
N ASP A 420 -7.35 18.30 11.82
CA ASP A 420 -7.09 19.57 11.14
C ASP A 420 -5.73 20.20 11.42
N GLN A 421 -4.90 19.60 12.28
CA GLN A 421 -3.58 20.15 12.60
C GLN A 421 -2.47 19.14 12.34
N LEU A 422 -1.40 19.60 11.70
CA LEU A 422 -0.18 18.84 11.43
C LEU A 422 0.99 19.82 11.41
N GLY A 423 2.10 19.51 12.10
CA GLY A 423 3.24 20.42 12.09
C GLY A 423 3.01 21.73 12.87
N ARG A 424 2.12 21.71 13.87
CA ARG A 424 1.67 22.91 14.64
C ARG A 424 0.91 23.95 13.82
N GLU A 425 0.48 23.59 12.62
CA GLU A 425 -0.26 24.46 11.70
C GLU A 425 -1.56 23.80 11.26
N TYR A 426 -2.47 24.60 10.66
CA TYR A 426 -3.69 24.06 10.08
C TYR A 426 -3.39 23.34 8.77
N HIS A 427 -3.62 22.03 8.78
CA HIS A 427 -3.58 21.15 7.62
C HIS A 427 -4.75 20.19 7.72
N GLY A 428 -5.87 20.53 7.07
CA GLY A 428 -7.07 19.70 7.05
C GLY A 428 -6.80 18.30 6.52
N ARG A 429 -6.56 17.33 7.42
CA ARG A 429 -6.49 15.87 7.21
C ARG A 429 -5.42 15.36 6.25
N ILE A 430 -4.64 16.23 5.60
CA ILE A 430 -3.55 15.86 4.70
C ILE A 430 -2.41 16.89 4.76
N GLY A 431 -1.17 16.41 4.65
CA GLY A 431 0.02 17.25 4.58
C GLY A 431 1.19 16.55 3.90
N MET A 432 2.24 17.31 3.57
CA MET A 432 3.51 16.79 3.08
C MET A 432 4.66 17.43 3.85
N PHE A 433 5.47 16.61 4.51
CA PHE A 433 6.72 17.05 5.13
C PHE A 433 7.86 16.92 4.12
N PRO A 434 8.49 18.02 3.70
CA PRO A 434 9.53 17.96 2.68
C PRO A 434 10.81 17.35 3.24
N LEU A 435 11.58 16.68 2.38
CA LEU A 435 12.89 16.20 2.76
C LEU A 435 13.86 17.36 3.03
N GLY A 436 13.62 18.54 2.47
CA GLY A 436 14.42 19.76 2.68
C GLY A 436 15.54 19.93 1.69
#